data_AF-A0A5E7WBE6-F1
#
_entry.id   AF-A0A5E7WBE6-F1
#
_cell.length_a   1.000
_cell.length_b   1.000
_cell.length_c   1.000
_cell.angle_alpha   90.00
_cell.angle_beta   90.00
_cell.angle_gamma   90.00
#
_symmetry.space_group_name_H-M   'P 1'
#
loop_
_entity.id
_entity.type
_entity.pdbx_description
1 polymer ?
#
loop_
_entity_poly.entity_id
_entity_poly.type
_entity_poly.pdbx_seq_one_letter_code
_entity_poly.pdbx_strand_id
1 'polypeptide(L)'
;MPDFGFLDHNGKFGAFWYDTGEKITVFLPHENPPILEGSIALWKNHGEYEGTPGDKVKYSSEINAAALVTAQINCFMRKETVKQLAVPRGSYYPRVWRGIPPEHMLDSGYNGLTLSEAEIKTKTQNALSAASLFEEINSLFRSVEPSPSNDKAFGHKVRELLILACTEVEANWRGVYEANSSSTKKPDGTRDYVKLKPLLRLDEWVVRLKNHPDYPPLKPFDGWIDEKGMTTQSLPWYHSYNAVKHDREKEFHQASLGSLIMAMAAIHVLQVSQWGPELYHRFQGNQFSIFETIQMPIYEAHEQYILVEAGLYPSQRTKYFG
;
A
#
# COMPACT_ATOMS: atom_id res chain seq x y z
N MET A 1 -9.95 -24.87 -3.38
CA MET A 1 -9.00 -25.00 -4.51
C MET A 1 -8.12 -23.77 -4.51
N PRO A 2 -6.85 -23.85 -4.94
CA PRO A 2 -5.97 -22.68 -4.96
C PRO A 2 -6.45 -21.64 -5.98
N ASP A 3 -6.38 -20.37 -5.61
CA ASP A 3 -6.57 -19.22 -6.50
C ASP A 3 -5.19 -18.72 -6.93
N PHE A 4 -5.05 -18.24 -8.17
CA PHE A 4 -3.77 -17.83 -8.73
C PHE A 4 -3.82 -16.39 -9.26
N GLY A 5 -2.73 -15.66 -9.09
CA GLY A 5 -2.49 -14.35 -9.71
C GLY A 5 -1.43 -14.46 -10.80
N PHE A 6 -1.56 -13.63 -11.84
CA PHE A 6 -0.63 -13.54 -12.96
C PHE A 6 -0.58 -12.12 -13.54
N LEU A 7 0.42 -11.87 -14.41
CA LEU A 7 0.48 -10.70 -15.26
C LEU A 7 0.23 -11.08 -16.72
N ASP A 8 -0.45 -10.22 -17.47
CA ASP A 8 -0.63 -10.37 -18.91
C ASP A 8 0.60 -9.86 -19.70
N HIS A 9 0.56 -9.97 -21.02
CA HIS A 9 1.62 -9.48 -21.92
C HIS A 9 1.88 -7.97 -21.82
N ASN A 10 0.94 -7.18 -21.31
CA ASN A 10 1.10 -5.74 -21.03
C ASN A 10 1.53 -5.44 -19.59
N GLY A 11 1.74 -6.45 -18.74
CA GLY A 11 2.08 -6.25 -17.33
C GLY A 11 0.87 -5.92 -16.43
N LYS A 12 -0.35 -6.06 -16.94
CA LYS A 12 -1.59 -5.85 -16.18
C LYS A 12 -1.95 -7.08 -15.38
N PHE A 13 -2.55 -6.87 -14.21
CA PHE A 13 -2.96 -7.95 -13.34
C PHE A 13 -4.14 -8.74 -13.89
N GLY A 14 -4.05 -10.06 -13.72
CA GLY A 14 -5.14 -11.00 -13.86
C GLY A 14 -5.07 -12.08 -12.79
N ALA A 15 -6.17 -12.80 -12.62
CA ALA A 15 -6.25 -13.93 -11.73
C ALA A 15 -7.11 -15.04 -12.32
N PHE A 16 -6.96 -16.26 -11.83
CA PHE A 16 -7.88 -17.34 -12.17
C PHE A 16 -8.05 -18.30 -11.00
N TRP A 17 -9.18 -19.02 -11.01
CA TRP A 17 -9.47 -20.06 -10.04
C TRP A 17 -10.33 -21.16 -10.65
N TYR A 18 -10.45 -22.24 -9.89
CA TYR A 18 -11.21 -23.41 -10.27
C TYR A 18 -12.46 -23.50 -9.41
N ASP A 19 -13.60 -23.60 -10.09
CA ASP A 19 -14.86 -23.94 -9.46
C ASP A 19 -14.98 -25.47 -9.35
N THR A 20 -16.04 -25.97 -8.71
CA THR A 20 -16.28 -27.41 -8.64
C THR A 20 -16.41 -28.03 -10.04
N GLY A 21 -15.52 -28.94 -10.41
CA GLY A 21 -15.52 -29.65 -11.70
C GLY A 21 -14.34 -29.28 -12.60
N GLU A 22 -14.56 -29.23 -13.92
CA GLU A 22 -13.57 -28.80 -14.93
C GLU A 22 -13.74 -27.32 -15.34
N LYS A 23 -14.53 -26.52 -14.61
CA LYS A 23 -14.79 -25.10 -14.91
C LYS A 23 -13.65 -24.20 -14.41
N ILE A 24 -13.26 -23.25 -15.25
CA ILE A 24 -12.24 -22.24 -14.95
C ILE A 24 -12.88 -20.88 -15.03
N THR A 25 -12.55 -20.02 -14.08
CA THR A 25 -12.93 -18.61 -14.09
C THR A 25 -11.67 -17.76 -14.11
N VAL A 26 -11.59 -16.82 -15.04
CA VAL A 26 -10.49 -15.86 -15.19
C VAL A 26 -11.03 -14.47 -14.90
N PHE A 27 -10.31 -13.72 -14.07
CA PHE A 27 -10.57 -12.34 -13.72
C PHE A 27 -9.51 -11.42 -14.34
N LEU A 28 -9.98 -10.46 -15.14
CA LEU A 28 -9.19 -9.43 -15.81
C LEU A 28 -9.85 -8.07 -15.51
N PRO A 29 -9.46 -7.37 -14.43
CA PRO A 29 -10.12 -6.14 -13.99
C PRO A 29 -10.04 -4.98 -14.97
N HIS A 30 -9.15 -5.07 -15.96
CA HIS A 30 -8.96 -4.06 -17.00
C HIS A 30 -9.77 -4.34 -18.27
N GLU A 31 -10.53 -5.43 -18.32
CA GLU A 31 -11.36 -5.85 -19.45
C GLU A 31 -12.86 -5.73 -19.13
N ASN A 32 -13.70 -5.68 -20.16
CA ASN A 32 -15.15 -5.64 -20.02
C ASN A 32 -15.83 -6.71 -20.92
N PRO A 33 -16.50 -7.73 -20.34
CA PRO A 33 -16.67 -7.98 -18.90
C PRO A 33 -15.36 -8.42 -18.22
N PRO A 34 -15.19 -8.15 -16.92
CA PRO A 34 -13.95 -8.47 -16.20
C PRO A 34 -13.81 -9.95 -15.84
N ILE A 35 -14.87 -10.75 -16.02
CA ILE A 35 -14.88 -12.18 -15.74
C ILE A 35 -15.09 -12.94 -17.04
N LEU A 36 -14.23 -13.92 -17.27
CA LEU A 36 -14.29 -14.85 -18.38
C LEU A 36 -14.39 -16.27 -17.84
N GLU A 37 -15.12 -17.12 -18.55
CA GLU A 37 -15.29 -18.52 -18.18
C GLU A 37 -14.64 -19.43 -19.23
N GLY A 38 -14.08 -20.54 -18.76
CA GLY A 38 -13.53 -21.60 -19.60
C GLY A 38 -13.67 -22.97 -18.97
N SER A 39 -13.08 -23.97 -19.60
CA SER A 39 -13.02 -25.31 -19.03
C SER A 39 -11.76 -26.07 -19.41
N ILE A 40 -11.35 -26.98 -18.52
CA ILE A 40 -10.25 -27.92 -18.76
C ILE A 40 -10.61 -28.86 -19.93
N ALA A 41 -11.88 -29.29 -20.05
CA ALA A 41 -12.37 -30.07 -21.19
C ALA A 41 -12.11 -29.37 -22.53
N LEU A 42 -12.46 -28.08 -22.61
CA LEU A 42 -12.27 -27.30 -23.83
C LEU A 42 -10.79 -27.26 -24.22
N TRP A 43 -9.89 -27.00 -23.26
CA TRP A 43 -8.45 -27.04 -23.48
C TRP A 43 -7.95 -28.40 -23.97
N LYS A 44 -8.37 -29.50 -23.32
CA LYS A 44 -7.97 -30.86 -23.72
C LYS A 44 -8.34 -31.15 -25.18
N ASN A 45 -9.46 -30.62 -25.66
CA ASN A 45 -9.91 -30.75 -27.05
C ASN A 45 -9.18 -29.81 -28.02
N HIS A 46 -8.55 -28.74 -27.55
CA HIS A 46 -8.02 -27.64 -28.36
C HIS A 46 -6.63 -27.91 -29.01
N GLY A 47 -6.11 -29.14 -28.99
CA GLY A 47 -4.78 -29.44 -29.56
C GLY A 47 -3.63 -28.70 -28.85
N GLU A 48 -2.39 -28.79 -29.32
CA GLU A 48 -1.38 -27.77 -28.97
C GLU A 48 -1.53 -26.62 -29.97
N TYR A 49 -1.49 -25.37 -29.49
CA TYR A 49 -1.51 -24.20 -30.37
C TYR A 49 -0.13 -24.06 -31.04
N GLU A 50 -0.07 -23.75 -32.34
CA GLU A 50 1.20 -23.62 -33.08
C GLU A 50 2.18 -22.60 -32.45
N GLY A 51 1.66 -21.62 -31.70
CA GLY A 51 2.45 -20.61 -30.99
C GLY A 51 3.02 -21.00 -29.62
N THR A 52 2.69 -22.18 -29.07
CA THR A 52 3.21 -22.64 -27.76
C THR A 52 3.64 -24.11 -27.71
N PRO A 53 4.55 -24.58 -28.59
CA PRO A 53 5.01 -25.96 -28.57
C PRO A 53 5.64 -26.34 -27.21
N GLY A 54 5.18 -27.43 -26.59
CA GLY A 54 5.72 -27.94 -25.33
C GLY A 54 5.11 -27.37 -24.04
N ASP A 55 4.16 -26.43 -24.14
CA ASP A 55 3.48 -25.87 -22.96
C ASP A 55 2.61 -26.90 -22.22
N LYS A 56 2.13 -27.96 -22.90
CA LYS A 56 1.43 -29.08 -22.25
C LYS A 56 2.32 -29.84 -21.27
N VAL A 57 3.63 -29.87 -21.54
CA VAL A 57 4.60 -30.55 -20.69
C VAL A 57 5.08 -29.62 -19.58
N LYS A 58 5.23 -28.32 -19.89
CA LYS A 58 5.79 -27.33 -18.97
C LYS A 58 4.80 -26.85 -17.90
N TYR A 59 3.53 -26.69 -18.25
CA TYR A 59 2.51 -26.13 -17.36
C TYR A 59 1.34 -27.10 -17.17
N SER A 60 0.65 -26.99 -16.04
CA SER A 60 -0.49 -27.84 -15.74
C SER A 60 -1.64 -27.61 -16.75
N SER A 61 -2.54 -28.59 -16.86
CA SER A 61 -3.71 -28.46 -17.76
C SER A 61 -4.54 -27.24 -17.42
N GLU A 62 -4.56 -26.89 -16.15
CA GLU A 62 -5.38 -25.83 -15.63
C GLU A 62 -4.79 -24.44 -15.93
N ILE A 63 -3.46 -24.26 -15.78
CA ILE A 63 -2.76 -23.05 -16.25
C ILE A 63 -2.94 -22.88 -17.76
N ASN A 64 -2.78 -23.96 -18.53
CA ASN A 64 -2.93 -23.88 -19.98
C ASN A 64 -4.36 -23.54 -20.41
N ALA A 65 -5.35 -24.07 -19.70
CA ALA A 65 -6.75 -23.77 -19.97
C ALA A 65 -7.11 -22.32 -19.58
N ALA A 66 -6.58 -21.78 -18.48
CA ALA A 66 -6.69 -20.35 -18.18
C ALA A 66 -6.03 -19.48 -19.27
N ALA A 67 -4.84 -19.87 -19.75
CA ALA A 67 -4.17 -19.17 -20.84
C ALA A 67 -5.02 -19.13 -22.11
N LEU A 68 -5.68 -20.25 -22.46
CA LEU A 68 -6.58 -20.32 -23.61
C LEU A 68 -7.73 -19.31 -23.49
N VAL A 69 -8.36 -19.20 -22.31
CA VAL A 69 -9.42 -18.21 -22.07
C VAL A 69 -8.92 -16.79 -22.32
N THR A 70 -7.75 -16.45 -21.79
CA THR A 70 -7.17 -15.10 -21.94
C THR A 70 -6.78 -14.81 -23.40
N ALA A 71 -6.31 -15.82 -24.15
CA ALA A 71 -5.94 -15.68 -25.56
C ALA A 71 -7.14 -15.41 -26.49
N GLN A 72 -8.34 -15.89 -26.14
CA GLN A 72 -9.55 -15.65 -26.95
C GLN A 72 -9.93 -14.18 -27.08
N ILE A 73 -9.44 -13.34 -26.17
CA ILE A 73 -9.66 -11.89 -26.17
C ILE A 73 -8.38 -11.09 -26.42
N ASN A 74 -7.29 -11.74 -26.88
CA ASN A 74 -5.97 -11.12 -27.10
C ASN A 74 -5.30 -10.56 -25.83
N CYS A 75 -5.69 -11.03 -24.63
CA CYS A 75 -5.01 -10.76 -23.38
C CYS A 75 -4.11 -11.96 -23.06
N PHE A 76 -2.91 -12.05 -23.63
CA PHE A 76 -2.06 -13.23 -23.40
C PHE A 76 -1.50 -13.28 -21.98
N MET A 77 -1.90 -14.27 -21.18
CA MET A 77 -1.32 -14.54 -19.86
C MET A 77 0.16 -14.93 -19.94
N ARG A 78 1.03 -14.29 -19.14
CA ARG A 78 2.42 -14.72 -18.94
C ARG A 78 2.48 -15.86 -17.93
N LYS A 79 2.47 -17.10 -18.41
CA LYS A 79 2.39 -18.33 -17.58
C LYS A 79 3.50 -18.41 -16.53
N GLU A 80 4.68 -17.87 -16.81
CA GLU A 80 5.83 -17.81 -15.89
C GLU A 80 5.61 -16.91 -14.67
N THR A 81 4.63 -16.01 -14.71
CA THR A 81 4.27 -15.12 -13.58
C THR A 81 3.23 -15.74 -12.65
N VAL A 82 2.65 -16.88 -13.03
CA VAL A 82 1.57 -17.54 -12.30
C VAL A 82 2.08 -18.02 -10.95
N LYS A 83 1.47 -17.52 -9.89
CA LYS A 83 1.74 -17.92 -8.50
C LYS A 83 0.42 -17.99 -7.73
N GLN A 84 0.33 -18.89 -6.75
CA GLN A 84 -0.82 -18.98 -5.87
C GLN A 84 -0.97 -17.68 -5.08
N LEU A 85 -2.20 -17.16 -4.96
CA LEU A 85 -2.46 -15.94 -4.20
C LEU A 85 -1.99 -16.10 -2.74
N ALA A 86 -1.30 -15.07 -2.23
CA ALA A 86 -0.84 -15.01 -0.85
C ALA A 86 -2.03 -14.91 0.12
N VAL A 87 -3.11 -14.27 -0.31
CA VAL A 87 -4.37 -14.15 0.41
C VAL A 87 -5.49 -14.70 -0.49
N PRO A 88 -6.33 -15.64 0.00
CA PRO A 88 -7.42 -16.19 -0.81
C PRO A 88 -8.36 -15.10 -1.32
N ARG A 89 -9.01 -15.34 -2.47
CA ARG A 89 -9.98 -14.38 -3.01
C ARG A 89 -11.10 -14.08 -2.01
N GLY A 90 -11.60 -12.86 -2.02
CA GLY A 90 -12.55 -12.36 -1.03
C GLY A 90 -11.91 -12.08 0.34
N SER A 91 -10.64 -12.37 0.57
CA SER A 91 -9.94 -12.01 1.82
C SER A 91 -8.98 -10.86 1.60
N TYR A 92 -8.78 -10.03 2.63
CA TYR A 92 -7.81 -8.93 2.60
C TYR A 92 -7.31 -8.58 4.02
N TYR A 93 -6.14 -7.95 4.09
CA TYR A 93 -5.67 -7.31 5.33
C TYR A 93 -6.27 -5.91 5.44
N PRO A 94 -7.06 -5.61 6.49
CA PRO A 94 -7.70 -4.30 6.63
C PRO A 94 -6.69 -3.16 6.70
N ARG A 95 -6.99 -2.03 6.05
CA ARG A 95 -6.11 -0.86 6.01
C ARG A 95 -4.70 -1.18 5.48
N VAL A 96 -4.61 -2.04 4.47
CA VAL A 96 -3.36 -2.33 3.77
C VAL A 96 -3.67 -2.23 2.30
N TRP A 97 -2.96 -1.37 1.57
CA TRP A 97 -3.08 -1.32 0.13
C TRP A 97 -2.05 -2.25 -0.53
N ARG A 98 -2.50 -2.96 -1.56
CA ARG A 98 -1.70 -3.89 -2.36
C ARG A 98 -1.85 -3.69 -3.86
N GLY A 99 -2.55 -2.64 -4.29
CA GLY A 99 -2.89 -2.43 -5.69
C GLY A 99 -1.69 -2.20 -6.60
N ILE A 100 -1.97 -2.17 -7.90
CA ILE A 100 -1.02 -1.82 -8.95
C ILE A 100 -1.39 -0.43 -9.44
N PRO A 101 -0.49 0.57 -9.29
CA PRO A 101 -0.77 1.90 -9.79
C PRO A 101 -0.83 1.89 -11.33
N PRO A 102 -1.55 2.83 -11.94
CA PRO A 102 -1.55 2.95 -13.40
C PRO A 102 -0.17 3.36 -13.92
N GLU A 103 0.32 2.71 -14.98
CA GLU A 103 1.58 3.09 -15.64
C GLU A 103 1.47 4.43 -16.41
N HIS A 104 0.26 4.75 -16.85
CA HIS A 104 -0.05 5.96 -17.60
C HIS A 104 -1.25 6.71 -16.99
N MET A 105 -1.28 8.04 -17.15
CA MET A 105 -2.35 8.89 -16.60
C MET A 105 -3.78 8.48 -17.04
N LEU A 106 -3.91 7.83 -18.19
CA LEU A 106 -5.20 7.39 -18.75
C LEU A 106 -5.56 5.94 -18.39
N ASP A 107 -4.67 5.21 -17.73
CA ASP A 107 -4.96 3.86 -17.24
C ASP A 107 -5.60 3.93 -15.83
N SER A 108 -6.44 2.96 -15.51
CA SER A 108 -7.10 2.85 -14.21
C SER A 108 -6.28 2.08 -13.18
N GLY A 109 -5.18 1.43 -13.60
CA GLY A 109 -4.40 0.56 -12.72
C GLY A 109 -5.27 -0.56 -12.15
N TYR A 110 -4.92 -1.07 -10.98
CA TYR A 110 -5.74 -1.98 -10.20
C TYR A 110 -5.75 -1.60 -8.72
N ASN A 111 -6.87 -1.10 -8.23
CA ASN A 111 -7.10 -0.93 -6.80
C ASN A 111 -7.90 -2.11 -6.26
N GLY A 112 -7.21 -3.09 -5.68
CA GLY A 112 -7.84 -4.28 -5.10
C GLY A 112 -8.63 -4.05 -3.80
N LEU A 113 -8.76 -2.81 -3.31
CA LEU A 113 -9.51 -2.48 -2.10
C LEU A 113 -10.95 -2.04 -2.40
N THR A 114 -11.92 -2.86 -2.00
CA THR A 114 -13.34 -2.47 -1.88
C THR A 114 -13.63 -2.11 -0.43
N LEU A 115 -13.79 -0.81 -0.16
CA LEU A 115 -13.98 -0.30 1.19
C LEU A 115 -15.46 -0.32 1.60
N SER A 116 -15.75 -0.79 2.82
CA SER A 116 -17.06 -0.59 3.46
C SER A 116 -17.31 0.88 3.79
N GLU A 117 -18.57 1.27 4.02
CA GLU A 117 -18.92 2.64 4.44
C GLU A 117 -18.15 3.11 5.68
N ALA A 118 -17.96 2.23 6.66
CA ALA A 118 -17.19 2.54 7.87
C ALA A 118 -15.69 2.77 7.57
N GLU A 119 -15.12 2.02 6.61
CA GLU A 119 -13.75 2.22 6.16
C GLU A 119 -13.61 3.50 5.32
N ILE A 120 -14.59 3.84 4.49
CA ILE A 120 -14.63 5.11 3.75
C ILE A 120 -14.66 6.29 4.72
N LYS A 121 -15.49 6.22 5.77
CA LYS A 121 -15.54 7.24 6.82
C LYS A 121 -14.19 7.39 7.52
N THR A 122 -13.57 6.27 7.89
CA THR A 122 -12.25 6.23 8.51
C THR A 122 -11.18 6.85 7.61
N LYS A 123 -11.10 6.41 6.35
CA LYS A 123 -10.19 6.94 5.32
C LYS A 123 -10.35 8.45 5.20
N THR A 124 -11.59 8.93 5.13
CA THR A 124 -11.91 10.36 5.02
C THR A 124 -11.44 11.14 6.24
N GLN A 125 -11.72 10.64 7.46
CA GLN A 125 -11.29 11.30 8.69
C GLN A 125 -9.77 11.39 8.82
N ASN A 126 -9.05 10.31 8.53
CA ASN A 126 -7.59 10.31 8.51
C ASN A 126 -7.06 11.33 7.50
N ALA A 127 -7.60 11.35 6.28
CA ALA A 127 -7.14 12.26 5.24
C ALA A 127 -7.38 13.73 5.58
N LEU A 128 -8.53 14.05 6.20
CA LEU A 128 -8.82 15.40 6.68
C LEU A 128 -7.87 15.83 7.80
N SER A 129 -7.58 14.96 8.77
CA SER A 129 -6.61 15.23 9.85
C SER A 129 -5.23 15.57 9.28
N ALA A 130 -4.76 14.75 8.33
CA ALA A 130 -3.48 14.97 7.65
C ALA A 130 -3.47 16.26 6.81
N ALA A 131 -4.56 16.54 6.08
CA ALA A 131 -4.66 17.75 5.26
C ALA A 131 -4.50 19.03 6.11
N SER A 132 -5.15 19.10 7.28
CA SER A 132 -4.98 20.23 8.20
C SER A 132 -3.53 20.37 8.68
N LEU A 133 -2.86 19.27 9.01
CA LEU A 133 -1.45 19.29 9.39
C LEU A 133 -0.52 19.74 8.25
N PHE A 134 -0.81 19.31 7.02
CA PHE A 134 -0.06 19.71 5.83
C PHE A 134 -0.24 21.19 5.49
N GLU A 135 -1.43 21.75 5.69
CA GLU A 135 -1.68 23.18 5.54
C GLU A 135 -0.90 24.01 6.58
N GLU A 136 -0.86 23.55 7.83
CA GLU A 136 -0.14 24.22 8.91
C GLU A 136 1.38 24.27 8.69
N ILE A 137 2.01 23.17 8.27
CA ILE A 137 3.44 23.18 7.94
C ILE A 137 3.72 24.01 6.67
N ASN A 138 2.81 24.00 5.68
CA ASN A 138 2.95 24.83 4.49
C ASN A 138 2.88 26.34 4.84
N SER A 139 2.08 26.70 5.85
CA SER A 139 2.08 28.05 6.42
C SER A 139 3.40 28.38 7.11
N LEU A 140 3.96 27.44 7.90
CA LEU A 140 5.27 27.58 8.55
C LEU A 140 6.39 27.81 7.52
N PHE A 141 6.34 27.16 6.35
CA PHE A 141 7.32 27.33 5.29
C PHE A 141 7.39 28.77 4.73
N ARG A 142 6.37 29.59 4.94
CA ARG A 142 6.41 31.02 4.59
C ARG A 142 7.37 31.82 5.47
N SER A 143 7.71 31.30 6.64
CA SER A 143 8.62 31.95 7.60
C SER A 143 9.97 31.25 7.69
N VAL A 144 10.02 29.93 7.44
CA VAL A 144 11.26 29.15 7.45
C VAL A 144 11.30 28.25 6.22
N GLU A 145 12.18 28.57 5.27
CA GLU A 145 12.34 27.79 4.05
C GLU A 145 12.72 26.32 4.37
N PRO A 146 12.01 25.31 3.83
CA PRO A 146 12.41 23.92 3.97
C PRO A 146 13.63 23.63 3.08
N SER A 147 14.81 23.81 3.67
CA SER A 147 16.10 23.48 3.07
C SER A 147 16.97 22.73 4.07
N PRO A 148 17.94 21.91 3.63
CA PRO A 148 18.83 21.19 4.54
C PRO A 148 19.58 22.11 5.52
N SER A 149 19.86 23.36 5.14
CA SER A 149 20.49 24.35 6.03
C SER A 149 19.58 24.76 7.20
N ASN A 150 18.26 24.64 7.03
CA ASN A 150 17.26 24.99 8.02
C ASN A 150 16.70 23.78 8.79
N ASP A 151 17.16 22.55 8.51
CA ASP A 151 16.64 21.35 9.19
C ASP A 151 16.74 21.43 10.71
N LYS A 152 17.80 22.07 11.23
CA LYS A 152 18.03 22.26 12.65
C LYS A 152 17.25 23.43 13.26
N ALA A 153 16.50 24.21 12.47
CA ALA A 153 15.67 25.28 12.99
C ALA A 153 14.59 24.68 13.90
N PHE A 154 14.44 25.23 15.10
CA PHE A 154 13.44 24.78 16.07
C PHE A 154 12.72 26.00 16.64
N GLY A 155 11.52 25.77 17.18
CA GLY A 155 10.70 26.82 17.75
C GLY A 155 9.40 26.27 18.29
N HIS A 156 8.62 27.12 18.94
CA HIS A 156 7.39 26.68 19.60
C HIS A 156 6.39 26.10 18.60
N LYS A 157 6.23 26.72 17.42
CA LYS A 157 5.35 26.20 16.37
C LYS A 157 5.87 24.88 15.78
N VAL A 158 7.19 24.73 15.58
CA VAL A 158 7.79 23.48 15.10
C VAL A 158 7.50 22.34 16.08
N ARG A 159 7.70 22.59 17.38
CA ARG A 159 7.39 21.63 18.45
C ARG A 159 5.91 21.26 18.48
N GLU A 160 5.02 22.25 18.46
CA GLU A 160 3.58 22.03 18.47
C GLU A 160 3.17 21.10 17.33
N LEU A 161 3.58 21.43 16.10
CA LEU A 161 3.28 20.62 14.93
C LEU A 161 3.95 19.24 14.98
N LEU A 162 5.16 19.13 15.53
CA LEU A 162 5.84 17.83 15.67
C LEU A 162 5.07 16.89 16.61
N ILE A 163 4.57 17.42 17.74
CA ILE A 163 3.76 16.65 18.69
C ILE A 163 2.45 16.19 18.04
N LEU A 164 1.77 17.08 17.32
CA LEU A 164 0.52 16.75 16.62
C LEU A 164 0.76 15.71 15.51
N ALA A 165 1.80 15.91 14.69
CA ALA A 165 2.15 15.00 13.61
C ALA A 165 2.50 13.60 14.13
N CYS A 166 3.33 13.49 15.18
CA CYS A 166 3.67 12.19 15.76
C CYS A 166 2.47 11.51 16.41
N THR A 167 1.53 12.28 16.97
CA THR A 167 0.27 11.72 17.50
C THR A 167 -0.61 11.16 16.37
N GLU A 168 -0.67 11.83 15.21
CA GLU A 168 -1.36 11.33 14.02
C GLU A 168 -0.68 10.07 13.47
N VAL A 169 0.66 10.00 13.48
CA VAL A 169 1.40 8.78 13.14
C VAL A 169 1.05 7.63 14.09
N GLU A 170 1.05 7.86 15.40
CA GLU A 170 0.65 6.86 16.40
C GLU A 170 -0.79 6.38 16.19
N ALA A 171 -1.72 7.28 15.82
CA ALA A 171 -3.10 6.93 15.53
C ALA A 171 -3.22 6.03 14.28
N ASN A 172 -2.45 6.33 13.22
CA ASN A 172 -2.41 5.51 12.01
C ASN A 172 -1.80 4.12 12.32
N TRP A 173 -0.66 4.06 13.00
CA TRP A 173 -0.05 2.80 13.42
C TRP A 173 -1.00 1.96 14.27
N ARG A 174 -1.64 2.55 15.29
CA ARG A 174 -2.63 1.87 16.13
C ARG A 174 -3.77 1.30 15.32
N GLY A 175 -4.35 2.12 14.42
CA GLY A 175 -5.48 1.71 13.60
C GLY A 175 -5.16 0.52 12.69
N VAL A 176 -3.98 0.49 12.06
CA VAL A 176 -3.56 -0.68 11.25
C VAL A 176 -3.28 -1.89 12.13
N TYR A 177 -2.58 -1.71 13.25
CA TYR A 177 -2.23 -2.79 14.15
C TYR A 177 -3.46 -3.48 14.74
N GLU A 178 -4.41 -2.72 15.28
CA GLU A 178 -5.65 -3.25 15.86
C GLU A 178 -6.52 -3.94 14.79
N ALA A 179 -6.58 -3.37 13.58
CA ALA A 179 -7.33 -3.97 12.49
C ALA A 179 -6.73 -5.32 12.04
N ASN A 180 -5.42 -5.50 12.20
CA ASN A 180 -4.69 -6.69 11.75
C ASN A 180 -4.24 -7.65 12.87
N SER A 181 -4.53 -7.35 14.14
CA SER A 181 -4.19 -8.21 15.27
C SER A 181 -5.38 -9.03 15.76
N SER A 182 -5.09 -10.28 16.16
CA SER A 182 -6.02 -11.16 16.89
C SER A 182 -6.02 -10.90 18.40
N SER A 183 -5.03 -10.17 18.91
CA SER A 183 -4.88 -9.84 20.33
C SER A 183 -5.86 -8.75 20.78
N THR A 184 -6.45 -8.92 21.95
CA THR A 184 -7.23 -7.87 22.64
C THR A 184 -6.35 -6.91 23.44
N LYS A 185 -5.06 -7.21 23.58
CA LYS A 185 -4.10 -6.32 24.24
C LYS A 185 -3.82 -5.10 23.37
N LYS A 186 -3.81 -3.92 24.00
CA LYS A 186 -3.36 -2.69 23.35
C LYS A 186 -1.88 -2.83 22.95
N PRO A 187 -1.47 -2.22 21.82
CA PRO A 187 -0.08 -2.24 21.40
C PRO A 187 0.82 -1.56 22.43
N ASP A 188 1.97 -2.17 22.71
CA ASP A 188 3.02 -1.69 23.62
C ASP A 188 4.01 -0.75 22.90
N GLY A 189 3.45 0.30 22.28
CA GLY A 189 4.22 1.35 21.60
C GLY A 189 4.99 0.88 20.35
N THR A 190 6.18 1.44 20.15
CA THR A 190 6.97 1.26 18.91
C THR A 190 7.43 -0.17 18.66
N ARG A 191 7.53 -1.00 19.69
CA ARG A 191 7.87 -2.44 19.59
C ARG A 191 6.80 -3.25 18.88
N ASP A 192 5.53 -2.84 19.02
CA ASP A 192 4.46 -3.47 18.26
C ASP A 192 4.31 -2.82 16.88
N TYR A 193 4.48 -1.49 16.79
CA TYR A 193 4.32 -0.78 15.52
C TYR A 193 5.39 -1.11 14.47
N VAL A 194 6.61 -1.47 14.86
CA VAL A 194 7.66 -1.90 13.92
C VAL A 194 7.25 -3.15 13.12
N LYS A 195 6.35 -3.99 13.65
CA LYS A 195 5.78 -5.16 12.95
C LYS A 195 4.92 -4.76 11.75
N LEU A 196 4.46 -3.51 11.68
CA LEU A 196 3.74 -2.96 10.53
C LEU A 196 4.67 -2.71 9.34
N LYS A 197 5.99 -2.59 9.56
CA LYS A 197 6.98 -2.34 8.52
C LYS A 197 6.87 -3.35 7.36
N PRO A 198 6.97 -4.68 7.57
CA PRO A 198 6.79 -5.66 6.50
C PRO A 198 5.36 -5.69 5.94
N LEU A 199 4.34 -5.44 6.78
CA LEU A 199 2.94 -5.43 6.33
C LEU A 199 2.65 -4.27 5.36
N LEU A 200 3.20 -3.09 5.59
CA LEU A 200 2.95 -1.90 4.76
C LEU A 200 4.14 -1.58 3.82
N ARG A 201 5.21 -2.38 3.87
CA ARG A 201 6.50 -2.17 3.18
C ARG A 201 7.04 -0.75 3.36
N LEU A 202 7.00 -0.28 4.61
CA LEU A 202 7.16 1.15 4.95
C LEU A 202 8.50 1.75 4.52
N ASP A 203 9.57 0.96 4.53
CA ASP A 203 10.93 1.38 4.17
C ASP A 203 11.19 1.48 2.67
N GLU A 204 10.23 1.09 1.83
CA GLU A 204 10.35 1.17 0.38
C GLU A 204 9.73 2.42 -0.24
N TRP A 205 8.92 3.13 0.55
CA TRP A 205 8.29 4.37 0.12
C TRP A 205 9.29 5.52 0.18
N VAL A 206 9.33 6.29 -0.91
CA VAL A 206 10.11 7.52 -1.01
C VAL A 206 9.20 8.65 -1.46
N VAL A 207 9.26 9.77 -0.75
CA VAL A 207 8.47 10.96 -1.05
C VAL A 207 9.35 12.19 -1.22
N ARG A 208 8.82 13.22 -1.85
CA ARG A 208 9.48 14.53 -2.02
C ARG A 208 8.51 15.66 -1.74
N LEU A 209 9.01 16.81 -1.30
CA LEU A 209 8.23 18.04 -1.18
C LEU A 209 7.88 18.59 -2.58
N LYS A 210 6.60 18.72 -2.90
CA LYS A 210 6.11 19.12 -4.24
C LYS A 210 6.63 20.48 -4.70
N ASN A 211 6.64 21.46 -3.80
CA ASN A 211 6.99 22.84 -4.11
C ASN A 211 8.44 23.19 -3.75
N HIS A 212 9.22 22.21 -3.28
CA HIS A 212 10.61 22.39 -2.87
C HIS A 212 11.44 21.23 -3.45
N PRO A 213 11.62 21.18 -4.78
CA PRO A 213 12.28 20.06 -5.46
C PRO A 213 13.77 19.91 -5.08
N ASP A 214 14.39 20.98 -4.59
CA ASP A 214 15.78 20.99 -4.12
C ASP A 214 15.93 20.36 -2.72
N TYR A 215 14.83 20.14 -2.00
CA TYR A 215 14.87 19.38 -0.75
C TYR A 215 15.06 17.88 -1.05
N PRO A 216 16.00 17.18 -0.39
CA PRO A 216 16.29 15.80 -0.68
C PRO A 216 15.07 14.87 -0.55
N PRO A 217 15.02 13.77 -1.32
CA PRO A 217 14.03 12.72 -1.12
C PRO A 217 14.00 12.19 0.32
N LEU A 218 12.80 11.89 0.80
CA LEU A 218 12.52 11.52 2.18
C LEU A 218 12.10 10.06 2.28
N LYS A 219 12.70 9.35 3.23
CA LYS A 219 12.36 7.95 3.57
C LYS A 219 12.04 7.85 5.07
N PRO A 220 10.80 8.16 5.50
CA PRO A 220 10.48 8.32 6.92
C PRO A 220 10.68 7.06 7.77
N PHE A 221 10.66 5.87 7.16
CA PHE A 221 10.80 4.59 7.85
C PHE A 221 12.08 3.82 7.46
N ASP A 222 12.99 4.47 6.75
CA ASP A 222 14.30 3.86 6.45
C ASP A 222 15.07 3.59 7.73
N GLY A 223 15.72 2.43 7.80
CA GLY A 223 16.45 1.99 8.99
C GLY A 223 15.60 1.64 10.22
N TRP A 224 14.26 1.61 10.13
CA TRP A 224 13.43 1.22 11.28
C TRP A 224 13.63 -0.26 11.63
N ILE A 225 14.13 -0.54 12.84
CA ILE A 225 14.53 -1.89 13.29
C ILE A 225 14.07 -2.19 14.72
N ASP A 226 13.82 -3.47 14.99
CA ASP A 226 13.51 -4.01 16.33
C ASP A 226 14.68 -4.81 16.91
N GLU A 227 15.90 -4.30 16.75
CA GLU A 227 17.08 -4.94 17.31
C GLU A 227 17.45 -4.28 18.63
N LYS A 228 17.67 -5.08 19.68
CA LYS A 228 18.18 -4.63 20.98
C LYS A 228 17.37 -3.50 21.63
N GLY A 229 16.06 -3.43 21.36
CA GLY A 229 15.17 -2.38 21.90
C GLY A 229 15.34 -1.01 21.24
N MET A 230 15.93 -0.94 20.05
CA MET A 230 16.19 0.30 19.31
C MET A 230 14.99 0.81 18.50
N THR A 231 13.78 0.29 18.69
CA THR A 231 12.59 0.61 17.86
C THR A 231 12.26 2.09 17.80
N THR A 232 12.41 2.81 18.91
CA THR A 232 12.21 4.27 18.95
C THR A 232 13.44 5.00 18.41
N GLN A 233 14.64 4.58 18.80
CA GLN A 233 15.90 5.26 18.48
C GLN A 233 16.28 5.14 16.99
N SER A 234 15.86 4.06 16.34
CA SER A 234 16.07 3.83 14.91
C SER A 234 15.19 4.69 14.01
N LEU A 235 14.24 5.43 14.57
CA LEU A 235 13.50 6.50 13.89
C LEU A 235 13.91 7.86 14.49
N PRO A 236 14.93 8.55 13.95
CA PRO A 236 15.47 9.76 14.55
C PRO A 236 14.42 10.84 14.83
N TRP A 237 13.50 11.08 13.89
CA TRP A 237 12.43 12.07 14.05
C TRP A 237 11.45 11.71 15.17
N TYR A 238 11.13 10.43 15.34
CA TYR A 238 10.25 9.94 16.40
C TYR A 238 10.97 9.91 17.75
N HIS A 239 12.27 9.61 17.75
CA HIS A 239 13.11 9.73 18.94
C HIS A 239 13.17 11.17 19.45
N SER A 240 13.40 12.16 18.56
CA SER A 240 13.35 13.58 18.89
C SER A 240 11.99 13.99 19.47
N TYR A 241 10.89 13.54 18.88
CA TYR A 241 9.55 13.76 19.43
C TYR A 241 9.41 13.23 20.86
N ASN A 242 9.84 11.99 21.13
CA ASN A 242 9.76 11.42 22.48
C ASN A 242 10.62 12.19 23.48
N ALA A 243 11.84 12.59 23.10
CA ALA A 243 12.70 13.42 23.95
C ALA A 243 12.00 14.73 24.36
N VAL A 244 11.43 15.44 23.39
CA VAL A 244 10.70 16.71 23.60
C VAL A 244 9.41 16.54 24.40
N LYS A 245 8.73 15.40 24.23
CA LYS A 245 7.51 15.04 24.96
C LYS A 245 7.78 14.80 26.45
N HIS A 246 8.93 14.20 26.78
CA HIS A 246 9.28 13.83 28.15
C HIS A 246 10.11 14.88 28.90
N ASP A 247 10.99 15.63 28.24
CA ASP A 247 11.82 16.68 28.86
C ASP A 247 11.90 17.92 27.97
N ARG A 248 10.82 18.72 27.94
CA ARG A 248 10.75 19.92 27.11
C ARG A 248 11.86 20.92 27.43
N GLU A 249 12.20 21.09 28.71
CA GLU A 249 13.09 22.16 29.14
C GLU A 249 14.51 21.97 28.62
N LYS A 250 14.97 20.72 28.52
CA LYS A 250 16.29 20.39 28.00
C LYS A 250 16.30 20.05 26.52
N GLU A 251 15.26 19.34 26.06
CA GLU A 251 15.22 18.77 24.71
C GLU A 251 14.48 19.65 23.70
N PHE A 252 14.11 20.89 24.03
CA PHE A 252 13.35 21.77 23.11
C PHE A 252 13.99 21.88 21.71
N HIS A 253 15.31 21.93 21.66
CA HIS A 253 16.09 22.02 20.42
C HIS A 253 15.96 20.79 19.50
N GLN A 254 15.57 19.63 20.03
CA GLN A 254 15.32 18.42 19.24
C GLN A 254 14.04 18.52 18.41
N ALA A 255 13.13 19.46 18.72
CA ALA A 255 11.96 19.74 17.91
C ALA A 255 12.33 20.53 16.64
N SER A 256 13.14 19.91 15.80
CA SER A 256 13.72 20.48 14.60
C SER A 256 12.76 20.44 13.40
N LEU A 257 12.95 21.35 12.45
CA LEU A 257 12.19 21.40 11.20
C LEU A 257 12.34 20.10 10.42
N GLY A 258 13.55 19.53 10.38
CA GLY A 258 13.81 18.24 9.74
C GLY A 258 13.01 17.10 10.38
N SER A 259 12.96 17.03 11.72
CA SER A 259 12.12 16.05 12.43
C SER A 259 10.64 16.23 12.12
N LEU A 260 10.16 17.48 12.04
CA LEU A 260 8.79 17.80 11.66
C LEU A 260 8.47 17.37 10.23
N ILE A 261 9.34 17.70 9.25
CA ILE A 261 9.18 17.30 7.85
C ILE A 261 9.11 15.78 7.71
N MET A 262 10.00 15.06 8.41
CA MET A 262 9.99 13.59 8.43
C MET A 262 8.74 13.00 9.07
N ALA A 263 8.23 13.59 10.15
CA ALA A 263 6.97 13.17 10.77
C ALA A 263 5.77 13.39 9.82
N MET A 264 5.73 14.52 9.11
CA MET A 264 4.68 14.79 8.10
C MET A 264 4.80 13.83 6.90
N ALA A 265 6.01 13.52 6.45
CA ALA A 265 6.26 12.51 5.42
C ALA A 265 5.79 11.12 5.88
N ALA A 266 6.01 10.77 7.15
CA ALA A 266 5.53 9.52 7.74
C ALA A 266 4.00 9.41 7.71
N ILE A 267 3.27 10.51 7.98
CA ILE A 267 1.81 10.55 7.84
C ILE A 267 1.39 10.26 6.40
N HIS A 268 2.01 10.95 5.42
CA HIS A 268 1.70 10.73 4.00
C HIS A 268 1.89 9.26 3.62
N VAL A 269 3.07 8.70 3.91
CA VAL A 269 3.40 7.30 3.62
C VAL A 269 2.43 6.34 4.30
N LEU A 270 2.11 6.53 5.58
CA LEU A 270 1.15 5.68 6.27
C LEU A 270 -0.23 5.72 5.63
N GLN A 271 -0.71 6.88 5.20
CA GLN A 271 -2.03 6.97 4.59
C GLN A 271 -2.08 6.36 3.19
N VAL A 272 -1.09 6.60 2.33
CA VAL A 272 -1.05 5.97 1.00
C VAL A 272 -0.81 4.45 1.09
N SER A 273 -0.03 3.98 2.06
CA SER A 273 0.16 2.55 2.30
C SER A 273 -1.10 1.83 2.80
N GLN A 274 -2.03 2.55 3.43
CA GLN A 274 -3.32 2.01 3.88
C GLN A 274 -4.39 2.02 2.79
N TRP A 275 -4.43 3.09 1.99
CA TRP A 275 -5.60 3.43 1.16
C TRP A 275 -5.32 3.59 -0.34
N GLY A 276 -4.05 3.47 -0.74
CA GLY A 276 -3.58 3.65 -2.10
C GLY A 276 -3.01 5.05 -2.38
N PRO A 277 -2.07 5.16 -3.34
CA PRO A 277 -1.43 6.41 -3.71
C PRO A 277 -2.42 7.42 -4.32
N GLU A 278 -3.53 6.94 -4.89
CA GLU A 278 -4.64 7.74 -5.42
C GLU A 278 -5.21 8.74 -4.40
N LEU A 279 -5.06 8.46 -3.09
CA LEU A 279 -5.53 9.33 -2.01
C LEU A 279 -5.07 10.79 -2.16
N TYR A 280 -3.82 11.00 -2.62
CA TYR A 280 -3.22 12.32 -2.80
C TYR A 280 -2.86 12.63 -4.26
N HIS A 281 -3.34 11.83 -5.21
CA HIS A 281 -3.15 12.09 -6.64
C HIS A 281 -3.94 13.31 -7.07
N ARG A 282 -3.31 14.20 -7.84
CA ARG A 282 -3.86 15.50 -8.25
C ARG A 282 -5.19 15.43 -9.00
N PHE A 283 -5.44 14.35 -9.73
CA PHE A 283 -6.62 14.19 -10.60
C PHE A 283 -7.69 13.25 -10.03
N GLN A 284 -7.31 12.42 -9.04
CA GLN A 284 -8.16 11.35 -8.50
C GLN A 284 -8.48 11.54 -7.01
N GLY A 285 -7.67 12.33 -6.30
CA GLY A 285 -7.80 12.61 -4.87
C GLY A 285 -8.37 14.00 -4.60
N ASN A 286 -9.27 14.10 -3.62
CA ASN A 286 -9.80 15.37 -3.11
C ASN A 286 -8.97 15.94 -1.94
N GLN A 287 -7.84 15.32 -1.60
CA GLN A 287 -7.12 15.58 -0.36
C GLN A 287 -5.73 16.18 -0.65
N PHE A 288 -5.40 17.24 0.07
CA PHE A 288 -4.12 17.92 -0.07
C PHE A 288 -3.01 17.15 0.66
N SER A 289 -1.84 17.08 0.04
CA SER A 289 -0.58 16.76 0.71
C SER A 289 0.55 17.55 0.08
N ILE A 290 1.44 18.08 0.93
CA ILE A 290 2.67 18.78 0.49
C ILE A 290 3.69 17.83 -0.14
N PHE A 291 3.50 16.51 0.01
CA PHE A 291 4.37 15.49 -0.55
C PHE A 291 3.80 14.86 -1.82
N GLU A 292 4.70 14.45 -2.70
CA GLU A 292 4.45 13.50 -3.78
C GLU A 292 5.20 12.20 -3.51
N THR A 293 4.58 11.06 -3.83
CA THR A 293 5.25 9.77 -3.81
C THR A 293 6.05 9.62 -5.10
N ILE A 294 7.38 9.47 -4.98
CA ILE A 294 8.29 9.30 -6.12
C ILE A 294 8.77 7.85 -6.28
N GLN A 295 8.64 7.04 -5.23
CA GLN A 295 8.87 5.61 -5.26
C GLN A 295 7.91 4.93 -4.28
N MET A 296 7.35 3.79 -4.68
CA MET A 296 6.47 2.97 -3.87
C MET A 296 6.83 1.47 -4.03
N PRO A 297 6.37 0.60 -3.11
CA PRO A 297 6.57 -0.84 -3.23
C PRO A 297 5.93 -1.39 -4.50
N ILE A 298 6.63 -2.29 -5.18
CA ILE A 298 6.10 -3.06 -6.32
C ILE A 298 5.52 -4.36 -5.80
N TYR A 299 4.20 -4.53 -5.89
CA TYR A 299 3.53 -5.75 -5.47
C TYR A 299 3.41 -6.74 -6.64
N GLU A 300 3.73 -7.99 -6.39
CA GLU A 300 3.58 -9.06 -7.36
C GLU A 300 2.08 -9.37 -7.57
N ALA A 301 1.75 -10.00 -8.71
CA ALA A 301 0.37 -10.38 -9.03
C ALA A 301 -0.28 -11.25 -7.95
N HIS A 302 0.50 -12.12 -7.29
CA HIS A 302 -0.04 -13.00 -6.25
C HIS A 302 -0.29 -12.31 -4.90
N GLU A 303 0.18 -11.08 -4.72
CA GLU A 303 -0.03 -10.29 -3.50
C GLU A 303 -1.29 -9.43 -3.58
N GLN A 304 -1.94 -9.40 -4.75
CA GLN A 304 -3.13 -8.59 -5.00
C GLN A 304 -4.35 -9.15 -4.28
N TYR A 305 -5.17 -8.27 -3.71
CA TYR A 305 -6.49 -8.65 -3.23
C TYR A 305 -7.48 -8.71 -4.37
N ILE A 306 -8.34 -9.72 -4.35
CA ILE A 306 -9.47 -9.83 -5.27
C ILE A 306 -10.73 -9.65 -4.43
N LEU A 307 -11.20 -8.41 -4.37
CA LEU A 307 -12.44 -8.02 -3.72
C LEU A 307 -13.55 -7.80 -4.77
N VAL A 308 -14.79 -8.02 -4.35
CA VAL A 308 -15.92 -8.37 -5.21
C VAL A 308 -16.24 -7.32 -6.29
N GLU A 309 -16.29 -7.77 -7.55
CA GLU A 309 -17.31 -7.42 -8.56
C GLU A 309 -17.49 -8.63 -9.50
N ALA A 310 -18.38 -9.58 -9.15
CA ALA A 310 -19.02 -10.61 -10.01
C ALA A 310 -19.52 -11.85 -9.23
N GLY A 311 -20.47 -11.68 -8.30
CA GLY A 311 -21.14 -12.84 -7.66
C GLY A 311 -20.23 -13.73 -6.78
N LEU A 312 -19.04 -13.25 -6.44
CA LEU A 312 -18.09 -13.94 -5.56
C LEU A 312 -18.39 -13.63 -4.08
N TYR A 313 -17.86 -14.50 -3.20
CA TYR A 313 -18.00 -14.49 -1.75
C TYR A 313 -17.87 -13.09 -1.13
N PRO A 314 -18.60 -12.78 -0.04
CA PRO A 314 -18.47 -11.50 0.66
C PRO A 314 -17.03 -11.27 1.10
N SER A 315 -16.58 -10.00 1.08
CA SER A 315 -15.24 -9.65 1.54
C SER A 315 -15.06 -9.97 3.03
N GLN A 316 -13.96 -10.64 3.36
CA GLN A 316 -13.60 -11.08 4.69
C GLN A 316 -12.29 -10.42 5.12
N ARG A 317 -12.29 -9.89 6.33
CA ARG A 317 -11.08 -9.34 6.98
C ARG A 317 -10.23 -10.48 7.51
N THR A 318 -8.97 -10.52 7.11
CA THR A 318 -7.97 -11.46 7.61
C THR A 318 -7.00 -10.73 8.52
N LYS A 319 -6.63 -11.36 9.64
CA LYS A 319 -5.62 -10.82 10.57
C LYS A 319 -4.23 -11.18 10.07
N TYR A 320 -3.32 -10.21 10.07
CA TYR A 320 -1.92 -10.44 9.71
C TYR A 320 -1.10 -10.95 10.91
N PHE A 321 -1.41 -10.45 12.12
CA PHE A 321 -0.79 -10.91 13.36
C PHE A 321 -1.68 -11.97 14.01
N GLY A 322 -1.21 -13.22 13.95
CA GLY A 322 -1.81 -14.38 14.62
C GLY A 322 -1.71 -14.34 16.13
#